data_AF-A0A960IPN8-F1
#
_entry.id   AF-A0A960IPN8-F1
#
_cell.length_a   1.000
_cell.length_b   1.000
_cell.length_c   1.000
_cell.angle_alpha   90.00
_cell.angle_beta   90.00
_cell.angle_gamma   90.00
#
_symmetry.space_group_name_H-M   'P 1'
#
loop_
_entity.id
_entity.type
_entity.pdbx_description
1 polymer ?
#
loop_
_entity_poly.entity_id
_entity_poly.type
_entity_poly.pdbx_seq_one_letter_code
_entity_poly.pdbx_strand_id
1 'polypeptide(L)'
;MRPVPTRLLFLALALASVPLAAATPPFDVVERSIPELQAALSEGRVTSRGLVESYLLRIALYEDRLNATISVNPKALEEADALDRERAAGRLRGPLHGIPVAIKDNVHVDGMATTGGALAFAGLVAPYEATLAANLRAAGAIVLAKTQMTELANWVATGMPTNYNGLNGYGFNPYDPRRDPRAATGDGRPALATGGSSSGTGTAASFWAANVGTETSGSILSPASANLLVGIKPTVGRVSRHGVIPITADQDTAGPMARTVADAAILLGALEGSGADPDDPATGRCPEPA
;
A
#
# COMPACT_ATOMS: atom_id res chain seq x y z
N MET A 1 -53.11 34.32 -62.25
CA MET A 1 -51.89 34.27 -61.43
C MET A 1 -51.68 32.83 -60.99
N ARG A 2 -50.54 32.20 -61.34
CA ARG A 2 -50.24 30.78 -61.09
C ARG A 2 -49.59 30.62 -59.70
N PRO A 3 -49.94 29.62 -58.87
CA PRO A 3 -49.16 29.31 -57.68
C PRO A 3 -47.99 28.37 -58.02
N VAL A 4 -46.83 28.68 -57.46
CA VAL A 4 -45.57 27.93 -57.58
C VAL A 4 -45.56 26.78 -56.55
N PRO A 5 -45.13 25.55 -56.88
CA PRO A 5 -45.01 24.49 -55.89
C PRO A 5 -43.65 24.56 -55.18
N THR A 6 -43.67 24.73 -53.87
CA THR A 6 -42.51 24.69 -52.98
C THR A 6 -42.09 23.23 -52.75
N ARG A 7 -40.92 22.82 -53.24
CA ARG A 7 -40.31 21.53 -52.89
C ARG A 7 -39.43 21.72 -51.65
N LEU A 8 -39.85 21.20 -50.50
CA LEU A 8 -38.96 21.03 -49.35
C LEU A 8 -38.06 19.80 -49.59
N LEU A 9 -36.75 20.03 -49.57
CA LEU A 9 -35.74 18.98 -49.58
C LEU A 9 -35.39 18.66 -48.10
N PHE A 10 -35.81 17.50 -47.61
CA PHE A 10 -35.36 17.01 -46.30
C PHE A 10 -34.01 16.30 -46.47
N LEU A 11 -32.95 16.91 -45.94
CA LEU A 11 -31.63 16.30 -45.82
C LEU A 11 -31.64 15.39 -44.59
N ALA A 12 -31.76 14.08 -44.78
CA ALA A 12 -31.63 13.10 -43.72
C ALA A 12 -30.16 12.98 -43.31
N LEU A 13 -29.81 13.54 -42.15
CA LEU A 13 -28.50 13.34 -41.53
C LEU A 13 -28.47 11.94 -40.91
N ALA A 14 -27.80 11.00 -41.57
CA ALA A 14 -27.54 9.68 -41.00
C ALA A 14 -26.51 9.81 -39.86
N LEU A 15 -26.98 9.80 -38.62
CA LEU A 15 -26.13 9.64 -37.44
C LEU A 15 -25.60 8.21 -37.43
N ALA A 16 -24.35 8.03 -37.86
CA ALA A 16 -23.63 6.77 -37.66
C ALA A 16 -23.39 6.59 -36.16
N SER A 17 -24.09 5.63 -35.55
CA SER A 17 -23.83 5.18 -34.18
C SER A 17 -22.49 4.46 -34.15
N VAL A 18 -21.45 5.13 -33.66
CA VAL A 18 -20.18 4.47 -33.30
C VAL A 18 -20.46 3.60 -32.08
N PRO A 19 -20.23 2.28 -32.12
CA PRO A 19 -20.42 1.44 -30.96
C PRO A 19 -19.39 1.87 -29.91
N LEU A 20 -19.88 2.29 -28.73
CA LEU A 20 -19.03 2.49 -27.57
C LEU A 20 -18.48 1.11 -27.19
N ALA A 21 -17.19 0.87 -27.44
CA ALA A 21 -16.54 -0.36 -27.00
C ALA A 21 -16.75 -0.49 -25.50
N ALA A 22 -17.37 -1.59 -25.06
CA ALA A 22 -17.50 -1.88 -23.65
C ALA A 22 -16.09 -1.95 -23.05
N ALA A 23 -15.80 -1.08 -22.08
CA ALA A 23 -14.52 -1.10 -21.39
C ALA A 23 -14.33 -2.48 -20.75
N THR A 24 -13.21 -3.14 -21.03
CA THR A 24 -12.84 -4.38 -20.35
C THR A 24 -12.80 -4.10 -18.84
N PRO A 25 -13.47 -4.92 -18.00
CA PRO A 25 -13.44 -4.70 -16.56
C PRO A 25 -12.00 -4.81 -16.04
N PRO A 26 -11.65 -4.04 -14.99
CA PRO A 26 -10.34 -4.13 -14.36
C PRO A 26 -10.09 -5.55 -13.85
N PHE A 27 -8.82 -5.94 -13.80
CA PHE A 27 -8.42 -7.24 -13.29
C PHE A 27 -8.81 -7.38 -11.81
N ASP A 28 -9.42 -8.51 -11.44
CA ASP A 28 -9.80 -8.74 -10.06
C ASP A 28 -8.58 -9.11 -9.19
N VAL A 29 -8.18 -8.16 -8.36
CA VAL A 29 -7.05 -8.27 -7.42
C VAL A 29 -7.44 -8.81 -6.05
N VAL A 30 -8.74 -9.01 -5.79
CA VAL A 30 -9.25 -9.42 -4.47
C VAL A 30 -8.69 -10.78 -4.09
N GLU A 31 -8.11 -10.86 -2.88
CA GLU A 31 -7.53 -12.08 -2.30
C GLU A 31 -6.43 -12.76 -3.15
N ARG A 32 -5.92 -12.10 -4.19
CA ARG A 32 -4.81 -12.64 -4.98
C ARG A 32 -3.51 -12.57 -4.19
N SER A 33 -2.82 -13.70 -4.17
CA SER A 33 -1.45 -13.81 -3.65
C SER A 33 -0.43 -13.26 -4.65
N ILE A 34 0.77 -12.91 -4.18
CA ILE A 34 1.87 -12.42 -5.02
C ILE A 34 2.22 -13.44 -6.12
N PRO A 35 2.29 -14.76 -5.87
CA PRO A 35 2.50 -15.76 -6.93
C PRO A 35 1.40 -15.75 -8.00
N GLU A 36 0.12 -15.60 -7.62
CA GLU A 36 -0.98 -15.54 -8.60
C GLU A 36 -0.94 -14.26 -9.44
N LEU A 37 -0.58 -13.13 -8.83
CA LEU A 37 -0.37 -11.87 -9.53
C LEU A 37 0.80 -11.98 -10.51
N GLN A 38 1.92 -12.58 -10.10
CA GLN A 38 3.05 -12.84 -11.00
C GLN A 38 2.66 -13.76 -12.16
N ALA A 39 1.90 -14.82 -11.90
CA ALA A 39 1.39 -15.71 -12.95
C ALA A 39 0.54 -14.92 -13.95
N ALA A 40 -0.36 -14.05 -13.47
CA ALA A 40 -1.19 -13.20 -14.32
C ALA A 40 -0.37 -12.24 -15.21
N LEU A 41 0.69 -11.65 -14.64
CA LEU A 41 1.63 -10.80 -15.39
C LEU A 41 2.42 -11.60 -16.44
N SER A 42 2.87 -12.82 -16.10
CA SER A 42 3.63 -13.67 -17.03
C SER A 42 2.78 -14.20 -18.18
N GLU A 43 1.50 -14.45 -17.93
CA GLU A 43 0.53 -14.95 -18.91
C GLU A 43 -0.08 -13.82 -19.76
N GLY A 44 0.27 -12.56 -19.48
CA GLY A 44 -0.27 -11.39 -20.17
C GLY A 44 -1.76 -11.14 -19.89
N ARG A 45 -2.31 -11.74 -18.82
CA ARG A 45 -3.71 -11.50 -18.39
C ARG A 45 -3.92 -10.11 -17.81
N VAL A 46 -2.84 -9.51 -17.30
CA VAL A 46 -2.81 -8.15 -16.76
C VAL A 46 -1.40 -7.60 -16.92
N THR A 47 -1.25 -6.28 -16.90
CA THR A 47 0.04 -5.60 -16.82
C THR A 47 0.24 -5.04 -15.41
N SER A 48 1.46 -4.65 -15.04
CA SER A 48 1.72 -3.97 -13.78
C SER A 48 0.92 -2.68 -13.66
N ARG A 49 0.80 -1.93 -14.76
CA ARG A 49 -0.10 -0.78 -14.83
C ARG A 49 -1.55 -1.16 -14.51
N GLY A 50 -2.06 -2.23 -15.11
CA GLY A 50 -3.41 -2.72 -14.86
C GLY A 50 -3.63 -3.18 -13.41
N LEU A 51 -2.60 -3.73 -12.75
CA LEU A 51 -2.65 -4.04 -11.32
C LEU A 51 -2.74 -2.76 -10.49
N VAL A 52 -1.91 -1.75 -10.76
CA VAL A 52 -1.96 -0.44 -10.08
C VAL A 52 -3.33 0.19 -10.26
N GLU A 53 -3.87 0.24 -11.48
CA GLU A 53 -5.21 0.79 -11.75
C GLU A 53 -6.30 0.04 -10.97
N SER A 54 -6.22 -1.30 -10.89
CA SER A 54 -7.18 -2.12 -10.16
C SER A 54 -7.14 -1.85 -8.65
N TYR A 55 -5.96 -1.69 -8.06
CA TYR A 55 -5.82 -1.34 -6.65
C TYR A 55 -6.23 0.11 -6.36
N LEU A 56 -5.88 1.07 -7.22
CA LEU A 56 -6.31 2.47 -7.09
C LEU A 56 -7.83 2.59 -7.15
N LEU A 57 -8.50 1.82 -8.00
CA LEU A 57 -9.96 1.77 -8.04
C LEU A 57 -10.55 1.27 -6.72
N ARG A 58 -9.94 0.26 -6.10
CA ARG A 58 -10.39 -0.23 -4.79
C ARG A 58 -10.21 0.82 -3.69
N ILE A 59 -9.07 1.51 -3.66
CA ILE A 59 -8.85 2.64 -2.75
C ILE A 59 -9.96 3.67 -2.96
N ALA A 60 -10.20 4.10 -4.20
CA ALA A 60 -11.24 5.09 -4.51
C ALA A 60 -12.66 4.67 -4.08
N LEU A 61 -12.98 3.37 -4.11
CA LEU A 61 -14.31 2.87 -3.76
C LEU A 61 -14.54 2.70 -2.25
N TYR A 62 -13.49 2.48 -1.46
CA TYR A 62 -13.63 2.02 -0.08
C TYR A 62 -12.87 2.87 0.95
N GLU A 63 -11.95 3.74 0.53
CA GLU A 63 -11.11 4.54 1.42
C GLU A 63 -11.94 5.46 2.34
N ASP A 64 -13.01 6.08 1.85
CA ASP A 64 -13.92 6.92 2.66
C ASP A 64 -14.54 6.18 3.86
N ARG A 65 -14.60 4.85 3.79
CA ARG A 65 -15.14 3.99 4.85
C ARG A 65 -14.05 3.43 5.76
N LEU A 66 -12.87 3.14 5.21
CA LEU A 66 -11.82 2.43 5.93
C LEU A 66 -10.74 3.35 6.49
N ASN A 67 -10.46 4.47 5.82
CA ASN A 67 -9.34 5.36 6.11
C ASN A 67 -8.08 4.54 6.42
N ALA A 68 -7.59 3.82 5.40
CA ALA A 68 -6.45 2.90 5.45
C ALA A 68 -5.18 3.48 4.82
N THR A 69 -5.31 4.58 4.09
CA THR A 69 -4.26 5.21 3.28
C THR A 69 -3.98 6.61 3.80
N ILE A 70 -2.70 6.96 4.01
CA ILE A 70 -2.29 8.34 4.31
C ILE A 70 -2.05 9.12 3.03
N SER A 71 -1.33 8.51 2.07
CA SER A 71 -1.09 9.11 0.76
C SER A 71 -0.90 8.03 -0.29
N VAL A 72 -1.27 8.35 -1.53
CA VAL A 72 -1.04 7.50 -2.72
C VAL A 72 0.18 8.04 -3.47
N ASN A 73 1.03 7.16 -3.99
CA ASN A 73 2.19 7.54 -4.79
C ASN A 73 1.73 8.14 -6.14
N PRO A 74 2.00 9.43 -6.41
CA PRO A 74 1.59 10.06 -7.66
C PRO A 74 2.31 9.50 -8.89
N LYS A 75 3.42 8.77 -8.72
CA LYS A 75 4.22 8.15 -9.78
C LYS A 75 3.93 6.67 -9.98
N ALA A 76 3.01 6.06 -9.22
CA ALA A 76 2.79 4.61 -9.25
C ALA A 76 2.48 4.06 -10.65
N LEU A 77 1.72 4.80 -11.47
CA LEU A 77 1.41 4.41 -12.85
C LEU A 77 2.63 4.50 -13.77
N GLU A 78 3.47 5.52 -13.61
CA GLU A 78 4.70 5.69 -14.39
C GLU A 78 5.72 4.58 -14.07
N GLU A 79 5.88 4.28 -12.77
CA GLU A 79 6.73 3.19 -12.28
C GLU A 79 6.24 1.84 -12.81
N ALA A 80 4.92 1.62 -12.82
CA ALA A 80 4.32 0.41 -13.37
C ALA A 80 4.58 0.26 -14.87
N ASP A 81 4.41 1.34 -15.64
CA ASP A 81 4.71 1.35 -17.08
C ASP A 81 6.19 1.02 -17.35
N ALA A 82 7.11 1.48 -16.50
CA ALA A 82 8.53 1.16 -16.60
C ALA A 82 8.81 -0.32 -16.35
N LEU A 83 8.19 -0.92 -15.32
CA LEU A 83 8.35 -2.33 -15.01
C LEU A 83 7.70 -3.24 -16.05
N ASP A 84 6.61 -2.81 -16.68
CA ASP A 84 6.02 -3.48 -17.83
C ASP A 84 6.97 -3.49 -19.04
N ARG A 85 7.65 -2.35 -19.33
CA ARG A 85 8.68 -2.29 -20.38
C ARG A 85 9.87 -3.21 -20.09
N GLU A 86 10.30 -3.30 -18.83
CA GLU A 86 11.36 -4.22 -18.41
C GLU A 86 10.95 -5.68 -18.58
N ARG A 87 9.72 -6.03 -18.19
CA ARG A 87 9.15 -7.37 -18.37
C ARG A 87 9.09 -7.74 -19.85
N ALA A 88 8.61 -6.85 -20.71
CA ALA A 88 8.57 -7.06 -22.16
C ALA A 88 9.98 -7.26 -22.77
N ALA A 89 11.00 -6.68 -22.15
CA ALA A 89 12.40 -6.84 -22.55
C ALA A 89 13.13 -7.99 -21.85
N GLY A 90 12.42 -8.85 -21.09
CA GLY A 90 13.00 -9.99 -20.39
C GLY A 90 13.87 -9.63 -19.17
N ARG A 91 13.79 -8.40 -18.67
CA ARG A 91 14.57 -7.92 -17.52
C ARG A 91 13.73 -7.94 -16.24
N LEU A 92 13.52 -9.14 -15.69
CA LEU A 92 12.79 -9.30 -14.43
C LEU A 92 13.71 -9.08 -13.22
N ARG A 93 13.18 -8.41 -12.18
CA ARG A 93 13.89 -8.13 -10.93
C ARG A 93 13.62 -9.13 -9.79
N GLY A 94 12.74 -10.11 -10.03
CA GLY A 94 12.40 -11.16 -9.07
C GLY A 94 10.90 -11.28 -8.79
N PRO A 95 10.51 -11.93 -7.68
CA PRO A 95 9.10 -12.22 -7.37
C PRO A 95 8.21 -11.00 -7.17
N LEU A 96 8.79 -9.84 -6.84
CA LEU A 96 8.06 -8.59 -6.66
C LEU A 96 8.00 -7.72 -7.93
N HIS A 97 8.59 -8.15 -9.05
CA HIS A 97 8.64 -7.35 -10.28
C HIS A 97 7.25 -6.95 -10.75
N GLY A 98 6.93 -5.66 -10.61
CA GLY A 98 5.65 -5.11 -11.03
C GLY A 98 4.49 -5.30 -10.05
N ILE A 99 4.76 -5.66 -8.79
CA ILE A 99 3.75 -5.92 -7.76
C ILE A 99 3.53 -4.66 -6.90
N PRO A 100 2.28 -4.14 -6.80
CA PRO A 100 1.96 -3.02 -5.92
C PRO A 100 1.93 -3.42 -4.45
N VAL A 101 2.73 -2.75 -3.62
CA VAL A 101 2.80 -2.90 -2.16
C VAL A 101 2.63 -1.54 -1.48
N ALA A 102 2.34 -1.52 -0.18
CA ALA A 102 2.32 -0.28 0.60
C ALA A 102 3.35 -0.30 1.73
N ILE A 103 3.71 0.88 2.22
CA ILE A 103 4.70 1.04 3.28
C ILE A 103 4.12 1.93 4.38
N LYS A 104 4.31 1.59 5.65
CA LYS A 104 3.88 2.42 6.77
C LYS A 104 4.44 3.85 6.67
N ASP A 105 3.64 4.83 7.08
CA ASP A 105 3.95 6.25 6.90
C ASP A 105 5.10 6.80 7.75
N ASN A 106 5.71 5.98 8.60
CA ASN A 106 6.94 6.32 9.32
C ASN A 106 8.22 5.92 8.57
N VAL A 107 8.12 5.41 7.34
CA VAL A 107 9.28 5.03 6.52
C VAL A 107 9.47 6.06 5.41
N HIS A 108 10.71 6.52 5.20
CA HIS A 108 11.09 7.37 4.07
C HIS A 108 10.96 6.61 2.74
N VAL A 109 10.22 7.18 1.80
CA VAL A 109 10.05 6.69 0.43
C VAL A 109 10.32 7.86 -0.49
N ASP A 110 11.12 7.65 -1.54
CA ASP A 110 11.51 8.75 -2.44
C ASP A 110 10.28 9.45 -3.04
N GLY A 111 10.31 10.78 -3.03
CA GLY A 111 9.23 11.61 -3.58
C GLY A 111 7.89 11.56 -2.83
N MET A 112 7.79 10.86 -1.70
CA MET A 112 6.58 10.81 -0.87
C MET A 112 6.82 11.43 0.50
N ALA A 113 5.79 12.06 1.08
CA ALA A 113 5.86 12.53 2.45
C ALA A 113 5.96 11.35 3.45
N THR A 114 6.68 11.56 4.54
CA THR A 114 6.74 10.63 5.68
C THR A 114 6.37 11.41 6.92
N THR A 115 5.15 11.21 7.39
CA THR A 115 4.57 12.08 8.41
C THR A 115 4.50 11.41 9.78
N GLY A 116 4.59 10.08 9.82
CA GLY A 116 4.30 9.31 11.04
C GLY A 116 2.88 9.52 11.56
N GLY A 117 1.96 9.98 10.70
CA GLY A 117 0.62 10.44 11.06
C GLY A 117 0.57 11.79 11.79
N ALA A 118 1.68 12.49 11.97
CA ALA A 118 1.74 13.71 12.75
C ALA A 118 1.63 14.96 11.85
N LEU A 119 0.77 15.91 12.24
CA LEU A 119 0.59 17.19 11.54
C LEU A 119 1.89 17.97 11.40
N ALA A 120 2.80 17.84 12.37
CA ALA A 120 4.12 18.49 12.35
C ALA A 120 4.98 18.08 11.15
N PHE A 121 4.71 16.92 10.55
CA PHE A 121 5.47 16.35 9.44
C PHE A 121 4.63 16.21 8.15
N ALA A 122 3.46 16.85 8.06
CA ALA A 122 2.52 16.68 6.94
C ALA A 122 3.15 16.92 5.54
N GLY A 123 4.14 17.81 5.45
CA GLY A 123 4.87 18.11 4.21
C GLY A 123 6.32 17.59 4.16
N LEU A 124 6.72 16.74 5.10
CA LEU A 124 8.11 16.26 5.19
C LEU A 124 8.39 15.23 4.08
N VAL A 125 9.08 15.67 3.03
CA VAL A 125 9.74 14.78 2.07
C VAL A 125 11.20 14.65 2.47
N ALA A 126 11.61 13.44 2.85
CA ALA A 126 12.98 13.20 3.33
C ALA A 126 14.01 13.37 2.21
N PRO A 127 15.22 13.88 2.50
CA PRO A 127 16.27 14.06 1.49
C PRO A 127 17.00 12.77 1.11
N TYR A 128 16.59 11.64 1.70
CA TYR A 128 17.10 10.31 1.44
C TYR A 128 15.98 9.28 1.62
N GLU A 129 16.14 8.14 0.97
CA GLU A 129 15.20 7.02 1.03
C GLU A 129 15.60 6.03 2.13
N ALA A 130 14.63 5.34 2.74
CA ALA A 130 14.92 4.25 3.64
C ALA A 130 15.53 3.05 2.88
N THR A 131 16.52 2.39 3.46
CA THR A 131 17.17 1.22 2.83
C THR A 131 16.15 0.14 2.45
N LEU A 132 15.16 -0.11 3.30
CA LEU A 132 14.10 -1.08 3.00
C LEU A 132 13.22 -0.67 1.80
N ALA A 133 13.01 0.62 1.56
CA ALA A 133 12.24 1.10 0.42
C ALA A 133 13.08 1.02 -0.87
N ALA A 134 14.36 1.34 -0.79
CA ALA A 134 15.31 1.15 -1.88
C ALA A 134 15.40 -0.34 -2.29
N ASN A 135 15.44 -1.24 -1.32
CA ASN A 135 15.47 -2.70 -1.56
C ASN A 135 14.18 -3.17 -2.26
N LEU A 136 13.01 -2.68 -1.83
CA LEU A 136 11.74 -2.99 -2.51
C LEU A 136 11.72 -2.52 -3.97
N ARG A 137 12.19 -1.29 -4.23
CA ARG A 137 12.32 -0.77 -5.60
C ARG A 137 13.31 -1.60 -6.43
N ALA A 138 14.42 -2.01 -5.83
CA ALA A 138 15.41 -2.87 -6.48
C ALA A 138 14.84 -4.25 -6.83
N ALA A 139 13.98 -4.81 -5.97
CA ALA A 139 13.22 -6.05 -6.22
C ALA A 139 12.08 -5.88 -7.25
N GLY A 140 11.85 -4.64 -7.72
CA GLY A 140 10.81 -4.29 -8.70
C GLY A 140 9.41 -4.13 -8.11
N ALA A 141 9.27 -3.99 -6.80
CA ALA A 141 7.99 -3.63 -6.19
C ALA A 141 7.62 -2.19 -6.51
N ILE A 142 6.32 -1.91 -6.63
CA ILE A 142 5.77 -0.56 -6.79
C ILE A 142 5.24 -0.12 -5.43
N VAL A 143 5.81 0.92 -4.84
CA VAL A 143 5.27 1.48 -3.60
C VAL A 143 4.04 2.31 -3.96
N LEU A 144 2.86 1.73 -3.78
CA LEU A 144 1.58 2.31 -4.18
C LEU A 144 1.12 3.42 -3.22
N ALA A 145 1.37 3.25 -1.92
CA ALA A 145 0.78 4.10 -0.90
C ALA A 145 1.55 4.08 0.42
N LYS A 146 1.37 5.14 1.22
CA LYS A 146 1.71 5.18 2.64
C LYS A 146 0.50 4.74 3.46
N THR A 147 0.67 3.78 4.35
CA THR A 147 -0.46 3.23 5.12
C THR A 147 -0.79 4.08 6.34
N GLN A 148 -2.05 4.06 6.76
CA GLN A 148 -2.48 4.57 8.06
C GLN A 148 -1.76 3.89 9.22
N MET A 149 -1.65 4.63 10.31
CA MET A 149 -0.95 4.20 11.50
C MET A 149 -1.43 4.95 12.74
N THR A 150 -1.15 4.37 13.92
CA THR A 150 -1.20 5.12 15.18
C THR A 150 -0.07 6.16 15.19
N GLU A 151 -0.40 7.42 15.48
CA GLU A 151 0.54 8.55 15.45
C GLU A 151 1.86 8.26 16.14
N LEU A 152 2.97 8.60 15.46
CA LEU A 152 4.35 8.36 15.89
C LEU A 152 4.55 6.97 16.51
N ALA A 153 3.98 5.98 15.83
CA ALA A 153 4.03 4.57 16.18
C ALA A 153 3.49 4.25 17.60
N ASN A 154 2.46 4.97 18.05
CA ASN A 154 1.83 4.86 19.37
C ASN A 154 2.73 5.35 20.53
N TRP A 155 3.61 6.31 20.26
CA TRP A 155 4.55 6.85 21.25
C TRP A 155 4.30 8.34 21.58
N VAL A 156 3.04 8.75 21.56
CA VAL A 156 2.62 10.15 21.86
C VAL A 156 2.02 10.27 23.26
N ALA A 157 1.10 9.37 23.63
CA ALA A 157 0.39 9.43 24.90
C ALA A 157 -0.09 8.05 25.37
N THR A 158 -0.23 7.89 26.70
CA THR A 158 -0.83 6.70 27.30
C THR A 158 -2.31 6.61 26.94
N GLY A 159 -2.76 5.42 26.53
CA GLY A 159 -4.17 5.18 26.18
C GLY A 159 -4.60 5.75 24.83
N MET A 160 -3.64 6.06 23.95
CA MET A 160 -3.93 6.43 22.57
C MET A 160 -4.84 5.38 21.90
N PRO A 161 -5.93 5.79 21.23
CA PRO A 161 -6.68 4.88 20.39
C PRO A 161 -5.80 4.33 19.27
N THR A 162 -5.90 3.02 19.02
CA THR A 162 -5.16 2.38 17.94
C THR A 162 -5.60 2.90 16.57
N ASN A 163 -4.64 3.10 15.68
CA ASN A 163 -4.83 3.57 14.31
C ASN A 163 -5.54 4.92 14.20
N TYR A 164 -5.36 5.77 15.22
CA TYR A 164 -5.68 7.19 15.17
C TYR A 164 -4.40 8.00 14.99
N ASN A 165 -4.48 9.06 14.19
CA ASN A 165 -3.45 10.09 14.14
C ASN A 165 -4.02 11.48 13.84
N GLY A 166 -3.30 12.53 14.26
CA GLY A 166 -3.73 13.91 14.08
C GLY A 166 -3.83 14.36 12.62
N LEU A 167 -3.16 13.69 11.68
CA LEU A 167 -3.21 14.04 10.26
C LEU A 167 -4.54 13.63 9.61
N ASN A 168 -4.96 12.37 9.80
CA ASN A 168 -6.07 11.77 9.07
C ASN A 168 -7.17 11.16 9.96
N GLY A 169 -7.08 11.27 11.28
CA GLY A 169 -8.07 10.75 12.23
C GLY A 169 -8.01 9.22 12.39
N TYR A 170 -9.17 8.60 12.61
CA TYR A 170 -9.29 7.16 12.84
C TYR A 170 -9.30 6.36 11.53
N GLY A 171 -8.49 5.31 11.45
CA GLY A 171 -8.68 4.22 10.51
C GLY A 171 -9.53 3.08 11.10
N PHE A 172 -10.20 2.34 10.23
CA PHE A 172 -11.25 1.38 10.58
C PHE A 172 -10.90 -0.05 10.18
N ASN A 173 -11.36 -1.00 10.99
CA ASN A 173 -11.17 -2.43 10.73
C ASN A 173 -12.13 -2.87 9.60
N PRO A 174 -11.65 -3.50 8.51
CA PRO A 174 -12.51 -3.88 7.38
C PRO A 174 -13.57 -4.93 7.72
N TYR A 175 -13.41 -5.69 8.81
CA TYR A 175 -14.40 -6.67 9.27
C TYR A 175 -15.60 -6.03 10.01
N ASP A 176 -15.43 -4.84 10.58
CA ASP A 176 -16.52 -4.00 11.07
C ASP A 176 -16.11 -2.52 11.03
N PRO A 177 -16.42 -1.81 9.93
CA PRO A 177 -15.98 -0.43 9.73
C PRO A 177 -16.90 0.59 10.40
N ARG A 178 -17.82 0.16 11.28
CA ARG A 178 -18.71 1.09 11.98
C ARG A 178 -17.94 1.86 13.05
N ARG A 179 -18.40 3.08 13.33
CA ARG A 179 -17.98 3.83 14.52
C ARG A 179 -18.56 3.18 15.77
N ASP A 180 -17.83 3.27 16.87
CA ASP A 180 -18.26 2.76 18.16
C ASP A 180 -19.52 3.52 18.64
N PRO A 181 -20.66 2.83 18.85
CA PRO A 181 -21.90 3.47 19.26
C PRO A 181 -21.99 3.74 20.78
N ARG A 182 -21.05 3.24 21.58
CA ARG A 182 -21.12 3.33 23.05
C ARG A 182 -20.81 4.75 23.52
N ALA A 183 -21.66 5.34 24.35
CA ALA A 183 -21.50 6.74 24.80
C ALA A 183 -20.14 7.04 25.45
N ALA A 184 -19.58 6.09 26.22
CA ALA A 184 -18.28 6.28 26.89
C ALA A 184 -17.09 6.36 25.90
N THR A 185 -17.25 5.83 24.69
CA THR A 185 -16.22 5.75 23.65
C THR A 185 -16.73 6.24 22.29
N GLY A 186 -17.79 7.05 22.29
CA GLY A 186 -18.46 7.58 21.10
C GLY A 186 -17.75 8.81 20.51
N ASP A 187 -16.42 8.82 20.50
CA ASP A 187 -15.58 9.90 19.99
C ASP A 187 -15.24 9.75 18.49
N GLY A 188 -15.89 8.79 17.83
CA GLY A 188 -15.72 8.51 16.42
C GLY A 188 -14.73 7.38 16.11
N ARG A 189 -14.10 6.76 17.13
CA ARG A 189 -13.26 5.57 16.98
C ARG A 189 -14.00 4.36 16.39
N PRO A 190 -13.30 3.35 15.84
CA PRO A 190 -13.95 2.17 15.30
C PRO A 190 -14.57 1.28 16.39
N ALA A 191 -15.71 0.64 16.07
CA ALA A 191 -16.38 -0.33 16.95
C ALA A 191 -15.52 -1.58 17.17
N LEU A 192 -14.80 -2.01 16.12
CA LEU A 192 -13.80 -3.08 16.18
C LEU A 192 -12.40 -2.48 16.03
N ALA A 193 -11.55 -2.72 17.02
CA ALA A 193 -10.18 -2.23 17.00
C ALA A 193 -9.37 -2.85 15.85
N THR A 194 -8.50 -2.07 15.24
CA THR A 194 -7.55 -2.53 14.22
C THR A 194 -6.24 -3.06 14.83
N GLY A 195 -6.03 -2.90 16.13
CA GLY A 195 -4.68 -2.93 16.70
C GLY A 195 -3.81 -1.80 16.13
N GLY A 196 -2.55 -1.74 16.55
CA GLY A 196 -1.62 -0.72 16.09
C GLY A 196 -0.20 -1.02 16.53
N SER A 197 0.79 -0.27 16.04
CA SER A 197 0.65 0.94 15.25
C SER A 197 0.64 0.74 13.73
N SER A 198 0.87 -0.46 13.20
CA SER A 198 0.81 -0.76 11.74
C SER A 198 -0.48 -1.50 11.42
N SER A 199 -1.60 -0.79 11.21
CA SER A 199 -2.93 -1.43 11.20
C SER A 199 -3.13 -2.50 10.12
N GLY A 200 -2.50 -2.37 8.95
CA GLY A 200 -2.61 -3.36 7.86
C GLY A 200 -3.99 -3.43 7.21
N THR A 201 -4.90 -2.53 7.54
CA THR A 201 -6.31 -2.55 7.11
C THR A 201 -6.46 -2.56 5.59
N GLY A 202 -5.62 -1.81 4.86
CA GLY A 202 -5.63 -1.81 3.40
C GLY A 202 -5.19 -3.16 2.81
N THR A 203 -4.27 -3.89 3.44
CA THR A 203 -3.92 -5.26 2.99
C THR A 203 -5.10 -6.21 3.18
N ALA A 204 -5.77 -6.14 4.34
CA ALA A 204 -6.97 -6.94 4.60
C ALA A 204 -8.12 -6.59 3.64
N ALA A 205 -8.20 -5.34 3.18
CA ALA A 205 -9.18 -4.87 2.20
C ALA A 205 -8.72 -4.99 0.73
N SER A 206 -7.59 -5.65 0.44
CA SER A 206 -7.02 -5.75 -0.91
C SER A 206 -6.83 -4.39 -1.61
N PHE A 207 -6.29 -3.38 -0.92
CA PHE A 207 -5.87 -2.09 -1.51
C PHE A 207 -4.46 -2.16 -2.13
N TRP A 208 -3.72 -3.22 -1.80
CA TRP A 208 -2.40 -3.57 -2.35
C TRP A 208 -2.14 -5.05 -2.04
N ALA A 209 -1.10 -5.63 -2.63
CA ALA A 209 -0.80 -7.05 -2.47
C ALA A 209 -0.35 -7.40 -1.04
N ALA A 210 0.54 -6.58 -0.47
CA ALA A 210 1.05 -6.70 0.89
C ALA A 210 1.56 -5.32 1.38
N ASN A 211 1.81 -5.16 2.68
CA ASN A 211 2.42 -3.94 3.21
C ASN A 211 3.59 -4.20 4.16
N VAL A 212 4.42 -3.17 4.31
CA VAL A 212 5.44 -3.10 5.35
C VAL A 212 4.84 -2.41 6.57
N GLY A 213 5.01 -3.01 7.75
CA GLY A 213 4.77 -2.40 9.04
C GLY A 213 6.08 -2.19 9.81
N THR A 214 5.99 -1.54 10.97
CA THR A 214 7.13 -1.44 11.90
C THR A 214 6.68 -1.82 13.30
N GLU A 215 7.58 -2.47 14.04
CA GLU A 215 7.33 -2.91 15.41
C GLU A 215 8.46 -2.59 16.36
N THR A 216 8.10 -1.90 17.44
CA THR A 216 8.85 -1.79 18.69
C THR A 216 8.38 -2.86 19.68
N SER A 217 7.06 -2.92 19.92
CA SER A 217 6.40 -3.96 20.70
C SER A 217 4.96 -4.13 20.20
N GLY A 218 4.67 -5.28 19.59
CA GLY A 218 3.33 -5.65 19.10
C GLY A 218 2.83 -4.90 17.86
N SER A 219 3.51 -3.86 17.37
CA SER A 219 3.01 -2.98 16.31
C SER A 219 2.92 -3.56 14.89
N ILE A 220 3.36 -4.79 14.66
CA ILE A 220 3.10 -5.63 13.47
C ILE A 220 2.18 -6.79 13.89
N LEU A 221 2.53 -7.53 14.94
CA LEU A 221 1.85 -8.77 15.31
C LEU A 221 0.43 -8.56 15.86
N SER A 222 0.24 -7.55 16.72
CA SER A 222 -1.08 -7.21 17.27
C SER A 222 -2.07 -6.79 16.18
N PRO A 223 -1.76 -5.82 15.30
CA PRO A 223 -2.68 -5.47 14.23
C PRO A 223 -2.82 -6.56 13.17
N ALA A 224 -1.79 -7.35 12.87
CA ALA A 224 -1.94 -8.50 11.97
C ALA A 224 -3.01 -9.48 12.50
N SER A 225 -2.93 -9.83 13.78
CA SER A 225 -3.95 -10.68 14.44
C SER A 225 -5.35 -10.05 14.41
N ALA A 226 -5.47 -8.75 14.67
CA ALA A 226 -6.75 -8.04 14.70
C ALA A 226 -7.42 -7.89 13.31
N ASN A 227 -6.65 -7.97 12.22
CA ASN A 227 -7.15 -7.83 10.85
C ASN A 227 -6.99 -9.11 10.01
N LEU A 228 -6.84 -10.26 10.66
CA LEU A 228 -6.70 -11.58 10.03
C LEU A 228 -5.60 -11.62 8.95
N LEU A 229 -4.45 -11.04 9.27
CA LEU A 229 -3.25 -11.06 8.42
C LEU A 229 -2.16 -11.92 9.05
N VAL A 230 -1.24 -12.36 8.18
CA VAL A 230 0.10 -12.79 8.59
C VAL A 230 0.95 -11.55 8.81
N GLY A 231 1.63 -11.48 9.95
CA GLY A 231 2.64 -10.47 10.24
C GLY A 231 3.93 -11.15 10.70
N ILE A 232 5.08 -10.70 10.19
CA ILE A 232 6.39 -11.18 10.65
C ILE A 232 7.12 -10.02 11.30
N LYS A 233 7.47 -10.17 12.58
CA LYS A 233 8.41 -9.30 13.27
C LYS A 233 9.79 -9.98 13.24
N PRO A 234 10.71 -9.58 12.35
CA PRO A 234 11.99 -10.26 12.26
C PRO A 234 12.89 -9.96 13.47
N THR A 235 14.02 -10.65 13.53
CA THR A 235 15.10 -10.34 14.47
C THR A 235 15.58 -8.90 14.24
N VAL A 236 15.83 -8.14 15.31
CA VAL A 236 16.39 -6.79 15.19
C VAL A 236 17.74 -6.87 14.47
N GLY A 237 17.92 -6.04 13.44
CA GLY A 237 19.08 -6.08 12.54
C GLY A 237 18.89 -6.94 11.29
N ARG A 238 17.81 -7.73 11.17
CA ARG A 238 17.55 -8.48 9.93
C ARG A 238 17.10 -7.58 8.77
N VAL A 239 16.33 -6.54 9.08
CA VAL A 239 15.91 -5.49 8.16
C VAL A 239 16.47 -4.17 8.67
N SER A 240 17.11 -3.38 7.79
CA SER A 240 17.63 -2.06 8.14
C SER A 240 16.53 -1.11 8.61
N ARG A 241 16.87 -0.28 9.59
CA ARG A 241 16.01 0.75 10.15
C ARG A 241 16.41 2.15 9.68
N HIS A 242 17.44 2.25 8.82
CA HIS A 242 17.82 3.51 8.22
C HIS A 242 16.64 4.11 7.43
N GLY A 243 16.33 5.38 7.69
CA GLY A 243 15.18 6.07 7.09
C GLY A 243 13.81 5.71 7.66
N VAL A 244 13.75 5.09 8.84
CA VAL A 244 12.50 4.89 9.59
C VAL A 244 12.45 5.87 10.77
N ILE A 245 11.35 6.59 10.97
CA ILE A 245 11.13 7.40 12.18
C ILE A 245 11.12 6.44 13.38
N PRO A 246 12.09 6.55 14.31
CA PRO A 246 12.31 5.54 15.34
C PRO A 246 11.46 5.76 16.59
N ILE A 247 11.36 4.72 17.40
CA ILE A 247 11.07 4.77 18.84
C ILE A 247 12.33 4.39 19.62
N THR A 248 12.89 3.20 19.36
CA THR A 248 14.09 2.71 20.07
C THR A 248 14.94 1.76 19.24
N ALA A 249 16.26 1.97 19.29
CA ALA A 249 17.23 1.15 18.59
C ALA A 249 17.35 -0.29 19.14
N ASP A 250 16.80 -0.61 20.30
CA ASP A 250 16.92 -1.95 20.88
C ASP A 250 15.82 -2.92 20.43
N GLN A 251 14.72 -2.40 19.88
CA GLN A 251 13.52 -3.20 19.60
C GLN A 251 12.94 -2.96 18.21
N ASP A 252 13.13 -1.76 17.65
CA ASP A 252 12.53 -1.39 16.38
C ASP A 252 12.98 -2.32 15.26
N THR A 253 12.02 -2.75 14.46
CA THR A 253 12.27 -3.43 13.19
C THR A 253 11.09 -3.26 12.25
N ALA A 254 11.36 -3.19 10.96
CA ALA A 254 10.34 -3.26 9.93
C ALA A 254 10.07 -4.72 9.56
N GLY A 255 8.83 -5.02 9.14
CA GLY A 255 8.47 -6.37 8.76
C GLY A 255 7.21 -6.43 7.90
N PRO A 256 7.02 -7.54 7.17
CA PRO A 256 5.92 -7.69 6.24
C PRO A 256 4.59 -7.99 6.95
N MET A 257 3.51 -7.54 6.34
CA MET A 257 2.14 -7.89 6.64
C MET A 257 1.43 -8.29 5.34
N ALA A 258 0.86 -9.49 5.29
CA ALA A 258 0.22 -10.03 4.09
C ALA A 258 -0.93 -10.98 4.44
N ARG A 259 -1.76 -11.34 3.45
CA ARG A 259 -2.88 -12.30 3.65
C ARG A 259 -2.40 -13.75 3.73
N THR A 260 -1.22 -14.06 3.19
CA THR A 260 -0.64 -15.41 3.21
C THR A 260 0.79 -15.41 3.75
N VAL A 261 1.23 -16.56 4.27
CA VAL A 261 2.62 -16.75 4.72
C VAL A 261 3.60 -16.64 3.57
N ALA A 262 3.23 -17.14 2.38
CA ALA A 262 4.05 -17.04 1.18
C ALA A 262 4.31 -15.58 0.79
N ASP A 263 3.29 -14.74 0.80
CA ASP A 263 3.43 -13.32 0.47
C ASP A 263 4.27 -12.57 1.51
N ALA A 264 4.07 -12.88 2.80
CA ALA A 264 4.89 -12.31 3.87
C ALA A 264 6.37 -12.71 3.73
N ALA A 265 6.65 -13.96 3.38
CA ALA A 265 8.02 -14.45 3.16
C ALA A 265 8.68 -13.81 1.93
N ILE A 266 7.95 -13.68 0.81
CA ILE A 266 8.45 -12.98 -0.39
C ILE A 266 8.80 -11.52 -0.05
N LEU A 267 7.91 -10.83 0.68
CA LEU A 267 8.14 -9.45 1.05
C LEU A 267 9.31 -9.32 2.04
N LEU A 268 9.45 -10.23 3.01
CA LEU A 268 10.59 -10.26 3.92
C LEU A 268 11.91 -10.36 3.16
N GLY A 269 12.02 -11.29 2.22
CA GLY A 269 13.26 -11.48 1.44
C GLY A 269 13.68 -10.22 0.67
N ALA A 270 12.72 -9.41 0.21
CA ALA A 270 13.05 -8.12 -0.39
C ALA A 270 13.46 -7.07 0.66
N LEU A 271 12.85 -7.05 1.84
CA LEU A 271 13.19 -6.08 2.90
C LEU A 271 14.60 -6.28 3.46
N GLU A 272 15.03 -7.54 3.60
CA GLU A 272 16.36 -7.91 4.12
C GLU A 272 17.51 -7.35 3.26
N GLY A 273 17.29 -7.19 1.95
CA GLY A 273 18.34 -6.78 1.03
C GLY A 273 19.41 -7.84 0.86
N SER A 274 20.54 -7.46 0.26
CA SER A 274 21.63 -8.40 -0.09
C SER A 274 22.81 -8.38 0.88
N GLY A 275 22.70 -7.70 2.02
CA GLY A 275 23.79 -7.59 2.99
C GLY A 275 23.55 -6.55 4.07
N ALA A 276 24.52 -6.41 4.97
CA ALA A 276 24.48 -5.42 6.04
C ALA A 276 24.44 -3.99 5.47
N ASP A 277 23.64 -3.15 6.11
CA ASP A 277 23.52 -1.73 5.82
C ASP A 277 24.54 -0.94 6.65
N PRO A 278 25.49 -0.21 6.01
CA PRO A 278 26.45 0.62 6.74
C PRO A 278 25.80 1.72 7.57
N ASP A 279 24.59 2.15 7.21
CA ASP A 279 23.84 3.19 7.92
C ASP A 279 22.97 2.64 9.07
N ASP A 280 22.95 1.31 9.27
CA ASP A 280 22.36 0.65 10.43
C ASP A 280 23.27 -0.44 11.01
N PRO A 281 24.07 -0.11 12.05
CA PRO A 281 25.01 -1.04 12.68
C PRO A 281 24.39 -2.33 13.26
N ALA A 282 23.08 -2.38 13.49
CA ALA A 282 22.45 -3.62 13.95
C ALA A 282 22.46 -4.71 12.86
N THR A 283 22.49 -4.31 11.59
CA THR A 283 22.47 -5.25 10.46
C THR A 283 23.76 -6.06 10.33
N GLY A 284 24.89 -5.49 10.73
CA GLY A 284 26.17 -6.20 10.79
C GLY A 284 26.28 -7.27 11.90
N ARG A 285 25.27 -7.38 12.79
CA ARG A 285 25.27 -8.34 13.91
C ARG A 285 24.40 -9.57 13.64
N CYS A 286 23.54 -9.51 12.64
CA CYS A 286 22.64 -10.61 12.31
C CYS A 286 23.30 -11.51 11.27
N PRO A 287 23.69 -12.76 11.59
CA PRO A 287 24.29 -13.66 10.61
C PRO A 287 23.29 -13.96 9.49
N GLU A 288 23.77 -14.10 8.25
CA GLU A 288 22.93 -14.49 7.12
C GLU A 288 22.19 -15.81 7.42
N PRO A 289 20.94 -15.98 6.94
CA PRO A 289 20.27 -17.26 7.02
C PRO A 289 21.12 -18.36 6.37
N ALA A 290 21.21 -19.52 7.03
CA ALA A 290 21.95 -20.67 6.53
C ALA A 290 21.28 -21.32 5.30
#